data_AF-A0A7Y5FTD8-F1
#
_entry.id   AF-A0A7Y5FTD8-F1
#
_cell.length_a   1.000
_cell.length_b   1.000
_cell.length_c   1.000
_cell.angle_alpha   90.00
_cell.angle_beta   90.00
_cell.angle_gamma   90.00
#
_symmetry.space_group_name_H-M   'P 1'
#
loop_
_entity.id
_entity.type
_entity.pdbx_description
1 polymer ?
#
loop_
_entity_poly.entity_id
_entity_poly.type
_entity_poly.pdbx_seq_one_letter_code
_entity_poly.pdbx_strand_id
1 'polypeptide(L)'
;MERGWRDEMAEARAVQAEGNIGRARTGARRAAGMALRDALGIGPGLQTYASTFIEGLRKLSQDDNYPSKVREAAARLADRSKPDRTSASANPVRDAEIIIQHFGLDLFF
;
A
#
# COMPACT_ATOMS: atom_id res chain seq x y z
N MET A 1 -7.05 -12.28 -16.15
CA MET A 1 -7.20 -10.88 -15.69
C MET A 1 -6.09 -10.63 -14.70
N GLU A 2 -5.21 -9.68 -15.01
CA GLU A 2 -4.23 -9.19 -14.03
C GLU A 2 -4.99 -8.43 -12.94
N ARG A 3 -4.78 -8.79 -11.67
CA ARG A 3 -5.47 -8.14 -10.55
C ARG A 3 -4.96 -6.71 -10.37
N GLY A 4 -5.87 -5.76 -10.23
CA GLY A 4 -5.55 -4.36 -9.99
C GLY A 4 -5.52 -4.00 -8.50
N TRP A 5 -5.09 -2.77 -8.20
CA TRP A 5 -5.07 -2.28 -6.80
C TRP A 5 -6.46 -2.30 -6.13
N ARG A 6 -7.53 -2.15 -6.93
CA ARG A 6 -8.92 -2.21 -6.46
C ARG A 6 -9.29 -3.58 -5.91
N ASP A 7 -8.87 -4.65 -6.61
CA ASP A 7 -9.13 -6.04 -6.18
C ASP A 7 -8.38 -6.34 -4.88
N GLU A 8 -7.13 -5.88 -4.77
CA GLU A 8 -6.32 -6.03 -3.56
C GLU A 8 -6.91 -5.24 -2.39
N MET A 9 -7.48 -4.04 -2.61
CA MET A 9 -8.18 -3.28 -1.58
C MET A 9 -9.47 -3.97 -1.12
N ALA A 10 -10.26 -4.50 -2.05
CA ALA A 10 -11.50 -5.20 -1.72
C ALA A 10 -11.21 -6.44 -0.86
N GLU A 11 -10.23 -7.26 -1.26
CA GLU A 11 -9.81 -8.42 -0.46
C GLU A 11 -9.24 -7.99 0.89
N ALA A 12 -8.37 -6.97 0.94
CA ALA A 12 -7.78 -6.48 2.19
C ALA A 12 -8.85 -6.03 3.20
N ARG A 13 -9.90 -5.34 2.72
CA ARG A 13 -11.05 -4.94 3.55
C ARG A 13 -11.81 -6.15 4.08
N ALA A 14 -12.12 -7.11 3.23
CA ALA A 14 -12.85 -8.32 3.62
C ALA A 14 -12.12 -9.10 4.71
N VAL A 15 -10.84 -9.40 4.50
CA VAL A 15 -10.06 -10.19 5.47
C VAL A 15 -9.73 -9.40 6.74
N GLN A 16 -9.66 -8.06 6.68
CA GLN A 16 -9.56 -7.23 7.89
C GLN A 16 -10.83 -7.31 8.73
N ALA A 17 -12.01 -7.30 8.08
CA ALA A 17 -13.29 -7.46 8.76
C ALA A 17 -13.43 -8.84 9.45
N GLU A 18 -12.78 -9.86 8.89
CA GLU A 18 -12.65 -11.20 9.49
C GLU A 18 -11.60 -11.29 10.61
N GLY A 19 -10.91 -10.18 10.93
CA GLY A 19 -9.86 -10.13 11.95
C GLY A 19 -8.48 -10.62 11.49
N ASN A 20 -8.31 -10.96 10.21
CA ASN A 20 -7.03 -11.40 9.65
C ASN A 20 -6.14 -10.22 9.23
N ILE A 21 -5.60 -9.51 10.23
CA ILE A 21 -4.76 -8.32 10.02
C ILE A 21 -3.50 -8.62 9.20
N GLY A 22 -2.93 -9.82 9.35
CA GLY A 22 -1.74 -10.22 8.59
C GLY A 22 -2.01 -10.27 7.07
N ARG A 23 -3.10 -10.92 6.67
CA ARG A 23 -3.51 -10.97 5.26
C ARG A 23 -3.97 -9.61 4.76
N ALA A 24 -4.70 -8.85 5.58
CA ALA A 24 -5.11 -7.48 5.26
C ALA A 24 -3.90 -6.60 4.93
N ARG A 25 -2.82 -6.70 5.72
CA ARG A 25 -1.56 -5.98 5.49
C ARG A 25 -0.90 -6.34 4.17
N THR A 26 -0.88 -7.62 3.82
CA THR A 26 -0.33 -8.08 2.53
C THR A 26 -1.14 -7.53 1.35
N GLY A 27 -2.47 -7.53 1.44
CA GLY A 27 -3.33 -6.92 0.41
C GLY A 27 -3.15 -5.40 0.32
N ALA A 28 -3.19 -4.71 1.46
CA ALA A 28 -2.99 -3.26 1.54
C ALA A 28 -1.64 -2.79 0.95
N ARG A 29 -0.55 -3.51 1.21
CA ARG A 29 0.77 -3.23 0.61
C ARG A 29 0.75 -3.36 -0.91
N ARG A 30 0.12 -4.43 -1.42
CA ARG A 30 -0.01 -4.67 -2.87
C ARG A 30 -0.84 -3.57 -3.51
N ALA A 31 -2.00 -3.27 -2.95
CA ALA A 31 -2.86 -2.19 -3.41
C ALA A 31 -2.14 -0.85 -3.48
N ALA A 32 -1.53 -0.41 -2.38
CA ALA A 32 -0.82 0.87 -2.33
C ALA A 32 0.38 0.90 -3.30
N GLY A 33 1.13 -0.20 -3.42
CA GLY A 33 2.25 -0.29 -4.35
C GLY A 33 1.83 -0.33 -5.82
N MET A 34 0.70 -0.96 -6.15
CA MET A 34 0.12 -0.94 -7.50
C MET A 34 -0.40 0.46 -7.84
N ALA A 35 -1.15 1.09 -6.94
CA ALA A 35 -1.63 2.46 -7.11
C ALA A 35 -0.50 3.47 -7.31
N LEU A 36 0.59 3.34 -6.54
CA LEU A 36 1.80 4.15 -6.71
C LEU A 36 2.42 3.95 -8.10
N ARG A 37 2.48 2.70 -8.60
CA ARG A 37 3.01 2.41 -9.94
C ARG A 37 2.12 3.00 -11.04
N ASP A 38 0.82 2.83 -10.93
CA ASP A 38 -0.16 3.37 -11.88
C ASP A 38 -0.05 4.90 -11.94
N ALA A 39 0.01 5.57 -10.78
CA ALA A 39 0.10 7.03 -10.70
C ALA A 39 1.40 7.59 -11.30
N LEU A 40 2.50 6.85 -11.19
CA LEU A 40 3.79 7.23 -11.77
C LEU A 40 3.91 6.87 -13.26
N GLY A 41 2.85 6.33 -13.87
CA GLY A 41 2.87 5.88 -15.28
C GLY A 41 3.79 4.68 -15.50
N ILE A 42 4.11 3.93 -14.45
CA ILE A 42 4.99 2.77 -14.51
C ILE A 42 4.15 1.58 -14.97
N GLY A 43 4.07 1.42 -16.29
CA GLY A 43 3.34 0.33 -16.90
C GLY A 43 3.80 -1.06 -16.44
N PRO A 44 2.97 -2.11 -16.65
CA PRO A 44 3.37 -3.49 -16.45
C PRO A 44 4.55 -3.81 -17.39
N GLY A 45 5.78 -3.76 -16.86
CA GLY A 45 7.01 -4.03 -17.61
C GLY A 45 8.18 -3.08 -17.28
N LEU A 46 7.91 -1.87 -16.77
CA LEU A 46 8.99 -0.95 -16.35
C LEU A 46 9.32 -1.16 -14.87
N GLN A 47 10.40 -1.90 -14.58
CA GLN A 47 10.88 -2.20 -13.23
C GLN A 47 11.68 -1.06 -12.55
N THR A 48 11.54 0.19 -12.95
CA THR A 48 12.54 1.22 -12.57
C THR A 48 12.27 1.99 -11.28
N TYR A 49 11.06 1.92 -10.70
CA TYR A 49 10.80 2.63 -9.44
C TYR A 49 11.03 1.77 -8.20
N ALA A 50 10.74 0.47 -8.24
CA ALA A 50 11.05 -0.48 -7.17
C ALA A 50 10.89 -1.92 -7.67
N SER A 51 11.75 -2.85 -7.21
CA SER A 51 11.66 -4.26 -7.60
C SER A 51 10.50 -4.98 -6.90
N THR A 52 10.02 -4.42 -5.78
CA THR A 52 8.86 -4.90 -5.02
C THR A 52 7.95 -3.75 -4.57
N PHE A 53 6.68 -4.03 -4.28
CA PHE A 53 5.75 -3.04 -3.72
C PHE A 53 6.26 -2.45 -2.40
N ILE A 54 6.94 -3.24 -1.57
CA ILE A 54 7.51 -2.78 -0.29
C ILE A 54 8.63 -1.77 -0.53
N GLU A 55 9.50 -1.99 -1.50
CA GLU A 55 10.54 -1.02 -1.85
C GLU A 55 9.96 0.30 -2.36
N GLY A 56 8.88 0.25 -3.15
CA GLY A 56 8.18 1.44 -3.60
C GLY A 56 7.63 2.25 -2.44
N LEU A 57 7.01 1.57 -1.46
CA LEU A 57 6.52 2.20 -0.23
C LEU A 57 7.66 2.78 0.62
N ARG A 58 8.82 2.12 0.69
CA ARG A 58 10.00 2.66 1.39
C ARG A 58 10.50 3.95 0.74
N LYS A 59 10.60 3.97 -0.59
CA LYS A 59 10.98 5.19 -1.33
C LYS A 59 9.98 6.30 -1.10
N LEU A 60 8.68 6.02 -1.22
CA LEU A 60 7.61 6.98 -0.92
C LEU A 60 7.71 7.54 0.51
N SER A 61 8.09 6.70 1.49
CA SER A 61 8.24 7.15 2.88
C SER A 61 9.40 8.11 3.14
N GLN A 62 10.36 8.18 2.21
CA GLN A 62 11.57 8.99 2.31
C GLN A 62 11.56 10.20 1.37
N ASP A 63 10.53 10.32 0.53
CA ASP A 63 10.45 11.36 -0.50
C ASP A 63 9.71 12.59 0.03
N ASP A 64 10.48 13.63 0.40
CA ASP A 64 9.96 14.85 1.02
C ASP A 64 9.04 15.69 0.12
N ASN A 65 8.93 15.36 -1.18
CA ASN A 65 7.96 15.97 -2.08
C ASN A 65 6.51 15.55 -1.78
N TYR A 66 6.31 14.45 -1.02
CA TYR A 66 4.99 13.96 -0.65
C TYR A 66 4.55 14.43 0.74
N PRO A 67 3.26 14.65 1.01
CA PRO A 67 2.78 15.06 2.33
C PRO A 67 3.17 14.07 3.44
N SER A 68 3.50 14.57 4.63
CA SER A 68 3.92 13.74 5.77
C SER A 68 2.98 12.58 6.05
N LYS A 69 1.66 12.81 5.98
CA LYS A 69 0.63 11.78 6.17
C LYS A 69 0.77 10.60 5.21
N VAL A 70 1.15 10.85 3.96
CA VAL A 70 1.38 9.82 2.92
C VAL A 70 2.68 9.07 3.22
N ARG A 71 3.75 9.81 3.53
CA ARG A 71 5.07 9.24 3.86
C ARG A 71 5.00 8.33 5.08
N GLU A 72 4.31 8.76 6.13
CA GLU A 72 4.12 7.99 7.36
C GLU A 72 3.25 6.74 7.14
N ALA A 73 2.19 6.84 6.34
CA ALA A 73 1.38 5.67 5.97
C ALA A 73 2.22 4.64 5.19
N ALA A 74 3.05 5.13 4.26
CA ALA A 74 3.97 4.31 3.50
C ALA A 74 5.02 3.65 4.42
N ALA A 75 5.56 4.39 5.40
CA ALA A 75 6.49 3.86 6.39
C ALA A 75 5.85 2.73 7.22
N ARG A 76 4.64 2.95 7.75
CA ARG A 76 3.91 1.95 8.54
C ARG A 76 3.62 0.68 7.75
N LEU A 77 3.25 0.82 6.48
CA LEU A 77 3.02 -0.33 5.60
C LEU A 77 4.32 -1.04 5.21
N ALA A 78 5.39 -0.30 4.91
CA ALA A 78 6.67 -0.87 4.51
C ALA A 78 7.44 -1.56 5.64
N ASP A 79 7.08 -1.24 6.89
CA ASP A 79 7.73 -1.81 8.06
C ASP A 79 7.57 -3.34 8.11
N ARG A 80 8.65 -4.02 8.49
CA ARG A 80 8.60 -5.47 8.70
C ARG A 80 7.82 -5.72 9.99
N SER A 81 6.97 -6.74 9.98
CA SER A 81 6.39 -7.24 11.23
C SER A 81 7.51 -7.65 12.17
N LYS A 82 7.45 -7.17 13.41
CA LYS A 82 8.42 -7.50 14.46
C LYS A 82 8.29 -8.99 14.86
N PRO A 83 9.31 -9.57 15.50
CA PRO A 83 9.28 -10.97 15.95
C PRO A 83 8.10 -11.30 16.89
N ASP A 84 7.60 -10.30 17.62
CA ASP A 84 6.41 -10.38 18.49
C ASP A 84 5.07 -10.32 17.72
N ARG A 85 5.12 -10.40 16.37
CA ARG A 85 3.97 -10.28 15.46
C ARG A 85 3.26 -8.93 15.49
N THR A 86 3.81 -7.93 16.18
CA THR A 86 3.32 -6.55 16.10
C THR A 86 3.78 -5.91 14.79
N SER A 87 3.05 -4.89 14.36
CA SER A 87 3.35 -4.12 13.15
C SER A 87 3.15 -2.65 13.43
N ALA A 88 3.97 -1.79 12.82
CA ALA A 88 3.78 -0.35 12.89
C ALA A 88 2.42 0.11 12.33
N SER A 89 1.80 -0.66 11.43
CA SER A 89 0.46 -0.39 10.92
C SER A 89 -0.60 -1.09 11.76
N ALA A 90 -1.31 -0.31 12.58
CA ALA A 90 -2.47 -0.76 13.36
C ALA A 90 -3.72 -0.94 12.48
N ASN A 91 -3.81 -0.23 11.35
CA ASN A 91 -4.89 -0.36 10.38
C ASN A 91 -4.32 -0.29 8.95
N PRO A 92 -3.86 -1.43 8.40
CA PRO A 92 -3.19 -1.45 7.11
C PRO A 92 -4.10 -1.01 5.96
N VAL A 93 -5.39 -1.34 6.01
CA VAL A 93 -6.36 -0.86 5.01
C VAL A 93 -6.40 0.67 5.02
N ARG A 94 -6.46 1.29 6.20
CA ARG A 94 -6.49 2.75 6.31
C ARG A 94 -5.22 3.41 5.80
N ASP A 95 -4.07 2.82 6.10
CA ASP A 95 -2.79 3.34 5.59
C ASP A 95 -2.73 3.25 4.05
N ALA A 96 -3.25 2.19 3.44
CA ALA A 96 -3.31 2.08 1.98
C ALA A 96 -4.28 3.12 1.37
N GLU A 97 -5.43 3.35 1.99
CA GLU A 97 -6.38 4.38 1.55
C GLU A 97 -5.76 5.77 1.51
N ILE A 98 -4.98 6.13 2.52
CA ILE A 98 -4.28 7.43 2.57
C ILE A 98 -3.39 7.61 1.33
N ILE A 99 -2.64 6.57 0.97
CA ILE A 99 -1.73 6.59 -0.17
C ILE A 99 -2.52 6.66 -1.49
N ILE A 100 -3.53 5.82 -1.65
CA ILE A 100 -4.33 5.74 -2.87
C ILE A 100 -5.10 7.05 -3.11
N GLN A 101 -5.71 7.63 -2.08
CA GLN A 101 -6.42 8.91 -2.16
C GLN A 101 -5.50 10.06 -2.58
N HIS A 102 -4.24 10.04 -2.12
CA HIS A 102 -3.28 11.09 -2.47
C HIS A 102 -3.03 11.16 -3.99
N PHE A 103 -3.02 10.01 -4.67
CA PHE A 103 -2.84 9.94 -6.12
C PHE A 103 -4.11 10.24 -6.92
N GLY A 104 -5.19 10.73 -6.27
CA GLY A 104 -6.44 11.06 -6.94
C GLY A 104 -7.19 9.85 -7.50
N LEU A 105 -6.88 8.64 -7.01
CA LEU A 105 -7.52 7.42 -7.46
C LEU A 105 -8.81 7.20 -6.65
N ASP A 106 -9.96 7.21 -7.34
CA ASP A 106 -11.26 7.06 -6.73
C ASP A 106 -11.42 5.71 -6.03
N LEU A 107 -11.65 5.75 -4.72
CA LEU A 107 -11.91 4.59 -3.86
C LEU A 107 -13.37 4.11 -3.86
N PHE A 108 -14.25 4.79 -4.60
CA PHE A 108 -15.68 4.50 -4.64
C PHE A 108 -15.97 3.30 -5.56
N PHE A 109 -16.86 2.44 -5.06
CA PHE A 109 -17.57 1.38 -5.77
C PHE A 109 -19.02 1.80 -5.96
#